data_AF-A0A661G9F6-F1
#
_entry.id   AF-A0A661G9F6-F1
#
_cell.length_a   1.000
_cell.length_b   1.000
_cell.length_c   1.000
_cell.angle_alpha   90.00
_cell.angle_beta   90.00
_cell.angle_gamma   90.00
#
_symmetry.space_group_name_H-M   'P 1'
#
loop_
_entity.id
_entity.type
_entity.pdbx_description
1 polymer ?
#
loop_
_entity_poly.entity_id
_entity_poly.type
_entity_poly.pdbx_seq_one_letter_code
_entity_poly.pdbx_strand_id
1 'polypeptide(L)'
;MATKLTKNERLELRCTKGQRRLINQAVELHGGSLTDFILGAAQEKAMQTIREYQVLQLGQRDSLQLVDALLNAPAPNAQLKKAARRYASAS
;
A
#
# COMPACT_ATOMS: atom_id res chain seq x y z
N MET A 1 -18.31 18.30 19.78
CA MET A 1 -17.05 18.24 20.54
C MET A 1 -16.03 17.52 19.68
N ALA A 2 -14.93 18.17 19.30
CA ALA A 2 -13.87 17.51 18.54
C ALA A 2 -13.10 16.57 19.47
N THR A 3 -13.14 15.26 19.20
CA THR A 3 -12.40 14.27 19.97
C THR A 3 -10.91 14.56 19.81
N LYS A 4 -10.27 15.02 20.89
CA LYS A 4 -8.82 15.28 20.93
C LYS A 4 -8.14 13.93 20.67
N LEU A 5 -7.51 13.76 19.51
CA LEU A 5 -6.77 12.55 19.16
C LEU A 5 -5.62 12.38 20.16
N THR A 6 -5.79 11.47 21.12
CA THR A 6 -4.77 11.17 22.13
C THR A 6 -3.72 10.26 21.49
N LYS A 7 -2.45 10.70 21.48
CA LYS A 7 -1.30 9.90 21.06
C LYS A 7 -0.98 8.84 22.15
N ASN A 8 -1.83 7.82 22.26
CA ASN A 8 -1.74 6.73 23.24
C ASN A 8 -0.75 5.62 22.80
N GLU A 9 -0.70 5.34 21.50
CA GLU A 9 0.11 4.25 20.97
C GLU A 9 1.60 4.59 20.93
N ARG A 10 2.45 3.61 21.25
CA ARG A 10 3.92 3.76 21.30
C ARG A 10 4.59 2.90 20.24
N LEU A 11 5.47 3.53 19.47
CA LEU A 11 6.36 2.85 18.53
C LEU A 11 7.76 2.73 19.14
N GLU A 12 8.21 1.51 19.42
CA GLU A 12 9.57 1.28 19.93
C GLU A 12 10.52 0.95 18.78
N LEU A 13 11.62 1.71 18.70
CA LEU A 13 12.64 1.54 17.67
C LEU A 13 14.02 1.44 18.29
N ARG A 14 14.77 0.43 17.84
CA ARG A 14 16.21 0.34 18.09
C ARG A 14 16.93 0.74 16.82
N CYS A 15 17.99 1.53 16.96
CA CYS A 15 18.83 1.95 15.85
C CYS A 15 20.29 1.98 16.26
N THR A 16 21.17 1.91 15.28
CA THR A 16 22.62 2.08 15.49
C THR A 16 22.95 3.56 15.72
N LYS A 17 24.14 3.83 16.27
CA LYS A 17 24.66 5.20 16.40
C LYS A 17 24.74 5.92 15.05
N GLY A 18 25.06 5.20 13.96
CA GLY A 18 25.13 5.76 12.61
C GLY A 18 23.76 6.21 12.11
N GLN A 19 22.75 5.34 12.25
CA GLN A 19 21.37 5.67 11.89
C GLN A 19 20.84 6.86 12.69
N ARG A 20 21.11 6.92 14.01
CA ARG A 20 20.66 8.06 14.83
C ARG A 20 21.27 9.39 14.36
N ARG A 21 22.56 9.41 14.02
CA ARG A 21 23.23 10.62 13.51
C ARG A 21 22.64 11.08 12.19
N LEU A 22 22.45 10.15 11.25
CA LEU A 22 21.85 10.44 9.95
C LEU A 22 20.45 11.05 10.08
N ILE A 23 19.59 10.44 10.92
CA ILE A 23 18.23 10.94 11.10
C ILE A 23 18.23 12.31 11.79
N ASN A 24 19.07 12.51 12.81
CA ASN A 24 19.19 13.83 13.45
C ASN A 24 19.60 14.91 12.44
N GLN A 25 20.59 14.63 11.58
CA GLN A 25 21.01 15.57 10.53
C GLN A 25 19.87 15.89 9.56
N ALA A 26 19.06 14.90 9.17
CA ALA A 26 17.89 15.13 8.33
C ALA A 26 16.84 16.02 9.02
N VAL A 27 16.62 15.82 10.32
CA VAL A 27 15.70 16.63 11.14
C VAL A 27 16.19 18.06 11.26
N GLU A 28 17.50 18.28 11.45
CA GLU A 28 18.09 19.63 11.50
C GLU A 28 17.85 20.40 10.19
N LEU A 29 17.89 19.72 9.05
CA LEU A 29 17.63 20.31 7.73
C LEU A 29 16.14 20.53 7.45
N HIS A 30 15.29 19.57 7.83
CA HIS A 30 13.85 19.64 7.58
C HIS A 30 13.12 20.59 8.56
N GLY A 31 13.65 20.70 9.78
CA GLY A 31 12.96 21.31 10.91
C GLY A 31 11.96 20.36 11.58
N GLY A 32 11.56 20.70 12.80
CA GLY A 32 10.60 19.92 13.59
C GLY A 32 11.24 18.93 14.57
N SER A 33 10.44 18.00 15.08
CA SER A 33 10.89 17.03 16.06
C SER A 33 11.31 15.71 15.40
N LEU A 34 12.27 15.02 16.03
CA LEU A 34 12.68 13.69 15.57
C LEU A 34 11.51 12.70 15.52
N THR A 35 10.61 12.76 16.50
CA THR A 35 9.45 11.89 16.57
C THR A 35 8.50 12.15 15.42
N ASP A 36 8.19 13.42 15.12
CA ASP A 36 7.28 13.76 14.02
C ASP A 36 7.91 13.42 12.66
N PHE A 37 9.22 13.62 12.51
CA PHE A 37 9.95 13.22 11.30
C PHE A 37 9.88 11.71 11.06
N ILE A 38 10.18 10.90 12.10
CA ILE A 38 10.15 9.44 11.99
C ILE A 38 8.73 8.94 11.73
N LEU A 39 7.73 9.46 12.45
CA LEU A 39 6.33 9.07 12.26
C LEU A 39 5.83 9.45 10.87
N GLY A 40 6.15 10.64 10.38
CA GLY A 40 5.78 11.10 9.04
C GLY A 40 6.39 10.21 7.96
N ALA A 41 7.70 9.95 8.03
CA ALA A 41 8.38 9.08 7.08
C ALA A 41 7.84 7.64 7.09
N ALA A 42 7.56 7.10 8.28
CA ALA A 42 6.97 5.76 8.42
C ALA A 42 5.55 5.72 7.83
N GLN A 43 4.74 6.74 8.07
CA GLN A 43 3.38 6.84 7.53
C GLN A 43 3.40 6.94 6.00
N GLU A 44 4.24 7.79 5.43
CA GLU A 44 4.39 7.94 3.99
C GLU A 44 4.77 6.61 3.34
N LYS A 45 5.78 5.92 3.89
CA LYS A 45 6.21 4.62 3.36
C LYS A 45 5.13 3.55 3.52
N ALA A 46 4.40 3.54 4.63
CA ALA A 46 3.29 2.61 4.83
C ALA A 46 2.19 2.83 3.78
N MET A 47 1.81 4.08 3.54
CA MET A 47 0.81 4.43 2.52
C MET A 47 1.26 4.04 1.11
N GLN A 48 2.53 4.28 0.78
CA GLN A 48 3.10 3.86 -0.50
C GLN A 48 3.03 2.33 -0.66
N THR A 49 3.51 1.58 0.34
CA THR A 49 3.50 0.12 0.31
C THR A 49 2.08 -0.43 0.15
N ILE A 50 1.12 0.07 0.94
CA ILE A 50 -0.29 -0.37 0.82
C ILE A 50 -0.81 -0.11 -0.60
N ARG A 51 -0.52 1.06 -1.17
CA ARG A 51 -0.94 1.40 -2.53
C ARG A 51 -0.32 0.46 -3.56
N GLU A 52 0.96 0.13 -3.44
CA GLU A 52 1.67 -0.78 -4.35
C GLU A 52 1.03 -2.18 -4.39
N TYR A 53 0.51 -2.67 -3.27
CA TYR A 53 -0.11 -4.01 -3.20
C TYR A 53 -1.62 -4.02 -3.48
N GLN A 54 -2.32 -2.89 -3.28
CA GLN A 54 -3.79 -2.85 -3.39
C GLN A 54 -4.30 -2.13 -4.64
N VAL A 55 -3.47 -1.33 -5.30
CA VAL A 55 -3.89 -0.52 -6.45
C VAL A 55 -3.24 -1.06 -7.72
N LEU A 56 -4.07 -1.57 -8.62
CA LEU A 56 -3.66 -1.89 -9.99
C LEU A 56 -3.60 -0.58 -10.79
N GLN A 57 -2.39 -0.12 -11.11
CA GLN A 57 -2.20 1.00 -12.04
C GLN A 57 -2.18 0.47 -13.47
N LEU A 58 -3.13 0.93 -14.28
CA LEU A 58 -3.22 0.58 -15.69
C LEU A 58 -2.91 1.81 -16.55
N GLY A 59 -2.15 1.61 -17.62
CA GLY A 59 -2.03 2.60 -18.68
C GLY A 59 -3.35 2.79 -19.42
N GLN A 60 -3.45 3.81 -20.28
CA GLN A 60 -4.69 4.13 -20.99
C GLN A 60 -5.22 2.94 -21.80
N ARG A 61 -4.36 2.24 -22.54
CA ARG A 61 -4.75 1.08 -23.35
C ARG A 61 -5.34 -0.04 -22.51
N ASP A 62 -4.66 -0.39 -21.43
CA ASP A 62 -5.06 -1.51 -20.57
C ASP A 62 -6.31 -1.15 -19.76
N SER A 63 -6.48 0.14 -19.42
CA SER A 63 -7.71 0.67 -18.81
C SER A 63 -8.91 0.52 -19.73
N LEU A 64 -8.76 0.86 -21.01
CA LEU A 64 -9.82 0.68 -22.02
C LEU A 64 -10.17 -0.80 -22.19
N GLN A 65 -9.17 -1.68 -22.25
CA GLN A 65 -9.41 -3.13 -22.33
C GLN A 65 -10.12 -3.68 -21.09
N LEU A 66 -9.76 -3.21 -19.89
CA LEU A 66 -10.44 -3.61 -18.67
C LEU A 66 -11.90 -3.15 -18.66
N VAL A 67 -12.15 -1.89 -19.00
CA VAL A 67 -13.51 -1.33 -19.05
C VAL A 67 -14.36 -2.07 -20.08
N ASP A 68 -13.82 -2.34 -21.27
CA ASP A 68 -14.52 -3.12 -22.30
C ASP A 68 -14.82 -4.55 -21.80
N ALA A 69 -13.86 -5.23 -21.16
CA ALA A 69 -14.09 -6.55 -20.59
C ALA A 69 -15.12 -6.57 -19.44
N LEU A 70 -15.28 -5.46 -18.71
CA LEU A 70 -16.30 -5.32 -17.66
C LEU A 70 -17.69 -5.04 -18.23
N LEU A 71 -17.79 -4.19 -19.25
CA LEU A 71 -19.06 -3.82 -19.88
C LEU A 71 -19.56 -4.88 -20.87
N ASN A 72 -18.63 -5.49 -21.60
CA ASN A 72 -18.87 -6.46 -22.66
C ASN A 72 -18.18 -7.79 -22.31
N ALA A 73 -18.56 -8.37 -21.18
CA ALA A 73 -17.92 -9.57 -20.65
C ALA A 73 -17.93 -10.73 -21.67
N PRO A 74 -16.75 -11.21 -22.13
CA PRO A 74 -16.68 -12.29 -23.11
C PRO A 74 -17.11 -13.62 -22.49
N ALA A 75 -17.68 -14.50 -23.31
CA ALA A 75 -18.06 -15.83 -22.86
C ALA A 75 -16.81 -16.63 -22.43
N PRO A 76 -16.87 -17.41 -21.33
CA PRO A 76 -15.74 -18.20 -20.88
C PRO A 76 -15.36 -19.25 -21.92
N ASN A 77 -14.06 -19.36 -22.21
CA ASN A 77 -13.54 -20.31 -23.19
C ASN A 77 -13.63 -21.77 -22.67
N ALA A 78 -13.39 -22.73 -23.56
CA ALA A 78 -13.49 -24.15 -23.23
C ALA A 78 -12.55 -24.59 -22.09
N GLN A 79 -11.35 -24.00 -22.01
CA GLN A 79 -10.37 -24.30 -20.97
C GLN A 79 -10.83 -23.79 -19.59
N LEU A 80 -11.35 -22.56 -19.52
CA LEU A 80 -11.88 -21.97 -18.29
C LEU A 80 -13.10 -22.75 -17.79
N LYS A 81 -14.00 -23.16 -18.69
CA LYS A 81 -15.13 -24.04 -18.36
C LYS A 81 -14.66 -25.39 -17.79
N LYS A 82 -13.63 -26.01 -18.39
CA LYS A 82 -13.05 -27.28 -17.91
C LYS A 82 -12.40 -27.12 -16.53
N ALA A 83 -11.67 -26.03 -16.31
CA ALA A 83 -11.04 -25.72 -15.02
C ALA A 83 -12.07 -25.51 -13.91
N ALA A 84 -13.16 -24.77 -14.19
CA ALA A 84 -14.25 -24.56 -13.25
C ALA A 84 -14.93 -25.87 -12.85
N ARG A 85 -15.20 -26.77 -13.81
CA ARG A 85 -15.76 -28.11 -13.52
C ARG A 85 -14.85 -28.94 -12.62
N ARG A 86 -13.53 -28.92 -12.89
CA ARG A 86 -12.54 -29.64 -12.06
C ARG A 86 -12.50 -29.12 -10.63
N TYR A 87 -12.57 -27.80 -10.44
CA TYR A 87 -12.63 -27.19 -9.12
C TYR A 87 -13.89 -27.61 -8.36
N ALA A 88 -15.06 -27.53 -9.00
CA ALA A 88 -16.34 -27.90 -8.40
C ALA A 88 -16.46 -29.39 -8.03
N SER A 89 -15.71 -30.28 -8.71
CA SER A 89 -15.66 -31.71 -8.37
C SER A 89 -14.60 -32.08 -7.34
N ALA A 90 -13.72 -31.13 -6.96
CA ALA A 90 -12.64 -31.35 -5.99
C ALA A 90 -12.96 -30.78 -4.59
N SER A 91 -14.06 -30.05 -4.47
CA SER A 91 -14.69 -29.57 -3.23
C SER A 91 -15.87 -30.47 -2.86
#